data_AF-A0A657ITZ8-F1
#
_entry.id   AF-A0A657ITZ8-F1
#
_cell.length_a   1.000
_cell.length_b   1.000
_cell.length_c   1.000
_cell.angle_alpha   90.00
_cell.angle_beta   90.00
_cell.angle_gamma   90.00
#
_symmetry.space_group_name_H-M   'P 1'
#
loop_
_entity.id
_entity.type
_entity.pdbx_description
1 polymer ?
#
loop_
_entity_poly.entity_id
_entity_poly.type
_entity_poly.pdbx_seq_one_letter_code
_entity_poly.pdbx_strand_id
1 'polypeptide(L)'
;MLARISDDVARGIDCSGLADLADSAPALLSPAQRAAAWRRAAEEWARSYVRAFAAQPAVIATLALTPVAEAPQTLQMYETVGRGFLAAGWPERLALRVVETLEAFLLGSALDAAAPQDIFDPGALGERFPTMARLQGTVAQTGGGAEAAAEAFEIGLDGILTGLERRLTRILG
;
A
#
# COMPACT_ATOMS: atom_id res chain seq x y z
N MET A 1 -4.64 24.35 -4.04
CA MET A 1 -5.89 23.71 -3.57
C MET A 1 -5.73 22.20 -3.46
N LEU A 2 -5.35 21.50 -4.54
CA LEU A 2 -5.15 20.03 -4.53
C LEU A 2 -4.00 19.57 -3.60
N ALA A 3 -2.86 20.27 -3.54
CA ALA A 3 -1.76 19.92 -2.63
C ALA A 3 -2.18 19.94 -1.16
N ARG A 4 -3.01 20.92 -0.75
CA ARG A 4 -3.56 20.98 0.61
C ARG A 4 -4.54 19.83 0.90
N ILE A 5 -5.36 19.47 -0.09
CA ILE A 5 -6.27 18.32 0.03
C ILE A 5 -5.45 17.03 0.17
N SER A 6 -4.38 16.88 -0.61
CA SER A 6 -3.46 15.74 -0.53
C SER A 6 -2.81 15.63 0.86
N ASP A 7 -2.34 16.74 1.43
CA ASP A 7 -1.77 16.77 2.78
C ASP A 7 -2.85 16.45 3.84
N ASP A 8 -4.07 16.95 3.67
CA ASP A 8 -5.20 16.65 4.55
C ASP A 8 -5.59 15.16 4.52
N VAL A 9 -5.46 14.46 3.38
CA VAL A 9 -5.66 13.00 3.29
C VAL A 9 -4.64 12.25 4.12
N ALA A 10 -3.37 12.68 4.11
CA ALA A 10 -2.30 12.02 4.86
C ALA A 10 -2.54 12.01 6.38
N ARG A 11 -3.29 12.99 6.90
CA ARG A 11 -3.70 13.03 8.32
C ARG A 11 -4.56 11.83 8.73
N GLY A 12 -5.33 11.26 7.80
CA GLY A 12 -6.21 10.13 8.05
C GLY A 12 -5.52 8.76 7.98
N ILE A 13 -4.22 8.72 7.67
CA ILE A 13 -3.46 7.49 7.51
C ILE A 13 -2.97 7.02 8.87
N ASP A 14 -3.34 5.80 9.23
CA ASP A 14 -3.02 5.21 10.52
C ASP A 14 -1.58 4.71 10.53
N CYS A 15 -0.76 5.32 11.39
CA CYS A 15 0.63 4.93 11.61
C CYS A 15 0.86 4.40 13.03
N SER A 16 -0.20 4.15 13.80
CA SER A 16 -0.11 3.80 15.23
C SER A 16 0.75 2.55 15.47
N GLY A 17 0.53 1.47 14.72
CA GLY A 17 1.35 0.26 14.85
C GLY A 17 2.84 0.47 14.54
N LEU A 18 3.18 1.40 13.64
CA LEU A 18 4.57 1.75 13.33
C LEU A 18 5.18 2.66 14.41
N ALA A 19 4.39 3.57 14.98
CA ALA A 19 4.79 4.38 16.13
C ALA A 19 5.07 3.48 17.35
N ASP A 20 4.14 2.57 17.67
CA ASP A 20 4.30 1.60 18.74
C ASP A 20 5.55 0.75 18.56
N LEU A 21 5.84 0.29 17.33
CA LEU A 21 7.06 -0.46 17.03
C LEU A 21 8.34 0.38 17.23
N ALA A 22 8.29 1.68 16.91
CA ALA A 22 9.40 2.59 17.13
C ALA A 22 9.68 2.83 18.61
N ASP A 23 8.63 2.88 19.43
CA ASP A 23 8.73 3.17 20.86
C ASP A 23 8.99 1.89 21.69
N SER A 24 8.59 0.73 21.18
CA SER A 24 8.75 -0.58 21.82
C SER A 24 10.14 -1.16 21.55
N ALA A 25 11.13 -0.83 22.39
CA ALA A 25 12.53 -1.28 22.34
C ALA A 25 12.77 -2.67 21.67
N PRO A 26 12.93 -2.75 20.33
CA PRO A 26 12.76 -4.01 19.59
C PRO A 26 13.99 -4.93 19.69
N ALA A 27 15.03 -4.49 20.40
CA ALA A 27 16.28 -5.23 20.60
C ALA A 27 16.09 -6.57 21.34
N LEU A 28 14.98 -6.76 22.06
CA LEU A 28 14.66 -8.01 22.76
C LEU A 28 14.00 -9.07 21.86
N LEU A 29 13.58 -8.70 20.65
CA LEU A 29 12.90 -9.60 19.72
C LEU A 29 13.91 -10.32 18.82
N SER A 30 13.65 -11.59 18.52
CA SER A 30 14.41 -12.31 17.48
C SER A 30 14.21 -11.67 16.09
N PRO A 31 15.12 -11.91 15.12
CA PRO A 31 14.97 -11.45 13.74
C PRO A 31 13.58 -11.70 13.13
N ALA A 32 13.06 -12.93 13.30
CA ALA A 32 11.74 -13.30 12.78
C ALA A 32 10.60 -12.55 13.48
N GLN A 33 10.68 -12.37 14.81
CA GLN A 33 9.66 -11.61 15.56
C GLN A 33 9.65 -10.13 15.18
N ARG A 34 10.82 -9.53 14.92
CA ARG A 34 10.93 -8.15 14.44
C ARG A 34 10.33 -7.99 13.05
N ALA A 35 10.64 -8.91 12.14
CA ALA A 35 10.08 -8.89 10.79
C ALA A 35 8.56 -9.06 10.80
N ALA A 36 8.03 -9.97 11.62
CA ALA A 36 6.59 -10.17 11.78
C ALA A 36 5.89 -8.95 12.41
N ALA A 37 6.49 -8.32 13.42
CA ALA A 37 5.96 -7.11 14.04
C ALA A 37 5.90 -5.94 13.04
N TRP A 38 6.97 -5.76 12.25
CA TRP A 38 6.98 -4.79 11.15
C TRP A 38 5.93 -5.08 10.10
N ARG A 39 5.81 -6.35 9.66
CA ARG A 39 4.81 -6.76 8.68
C ARG A 39 3.40 -6.38 9.13
N ARG A 40 3.02 -6.71 10.37
CA ARG A 40 1.70 -6.39 10.92
C ARG A 40 1.44 -4.88 10.91
N ALA A 41 2.39 -4.09 11.41
CA ALA A 41 2.28 -2.64 11.44
C ALA A 41 2.22 -2.01 10.03
N ALA A 42 3.03 -2.52 9.09
CA ALA A 42 3.03 -2.08 7.70
C ALA A 42 1.72 -2.45 6.98
N GLU A 43 1.11 -3.59 7.31
CA GLU A 43 -0.19 -4.01 6.80
C GLU A 43 -1.31 -3.07 7.26
N GLU A 44 -1.35 -2.74 8.55
CA GLU A 44 -2.31 -1.78 9.13
C GLU A 44 -2.18 -0.39 8.45
N TRP A 45 -0.94 0.09 8.31
CA TRP A 45 -0.62 1.32 7.59
C TRP A 45 -1.10 1.27 6.14
N ALA A 46 -0.73 0.23 5.39
CA ALA A 46 -1.10 0.04 3.99
C ALA A 46 -2.62 0.06 3.75
N ARG A 47 -3.38 -0.66 4.59
CA ARG A 47 -4.84 -0.69 4.51
C ARG A 47 -5.45 0.69 4.77
N SER A 48 -4.93 1.41 5.76
CA SER A 48 -5.40 2.77 6.05
C SER A 48 -5.09 3.75 4.91
N TYR A 49 -3.92 3.60 4.30
CA TYR A 49 -3.46 4.40 3.18
C TYR A 49 -4.39 4.25 1.96
N VAL A 50 -4.68 3.01 1.56
CA VAL A 50 -5.58 2.74 0.43
C VAL A 50 -6.98 3.28 0.70
N ARG A 51 -7.52 3.07 1.91
CA ARG A 51 -8.83 3.63 2.29
C ARG A 51 -8.87 5.15 2.19
N ALA A 52 -7.81 5.83 2.63
CA ALA A 52 -7.73 7.29 2.59
C ALA A 52 -7.75 7.84 1.15
N PHE A 53 -6.99 7.21 0.24
CA PHE A 53 -6.88 7.68 -1.14
C PHE A 53 -7.95 7.16 -2.10
N ALA A 54 -8.56 5.99 -1.84
CA ALA A 54 -9.66 5.45 -2.66
C ALA A 54 -10.88 6.37 -2.67
N ALA A 55 -11.09 7.15 -1.59
CA ALA A 55 -12.13 8.17 -1.53
C ALA A 55 -11.86 9.39 -2.43
N GLN A 56 -10.62 9.57 -2.91
CA GLN A 56 -10.18 10.75 -3.66
C GLN A 56 -9.20 10.40 -4.82
N PRO A 57 -9.60 9.59 -5.82
CA PRO A 57 -8.70 9.13 -6.87
C PRO A 57 -7.99 10.26 -7.64
N ALA A 58 -8.67 11.41 -7.83
CA ALA A 58 -8.12 12.57 -8.53
C ALA A 58 -6.93 13.24 -7.80
N VAL A 59 -6.73 12.97 -6.51
CA VAL A 59 -5.66 13.58 -5.68
C VAL A 59 -4.39 12.73 -5.69
N ILE A 60 -4.48 11.44 -6.06
CA ILE A 60 -3.35 10.49 -6.09
C ILE A 60 -2.18 11.02 -6.94
N ALA A 61 -2.45 11.54 -8.14
CA ALA A 61 -1.40 12.09 -8.99
C ALA A 61 -0.75 13.35 -8.38
N THR A 62 -1.50 14.14 -7.62
CA THR A 62 -0.95 15.31 -6.90
C THR A 62 0.01 14.83 -5.82
N LEU A 63 -0.35 13.83 -5.03
CA LEU A 63 0.54 13.25 -4.02
C LEU A 63 1.83 12.71 -4.66
N ALA A 64 1.70 11.87 -5.68
CA ALA A 64 2.83 11.13 -6.25
C ALA A 64 3.87 12.02 -6.95
N LEU A 65 3.47 13.21 -7.39
CA LEU A 65 4.29 14.10 -8.22
C LEU A 65 4.62 15.44 -7.55
N THR A 66 4.16 15.67 -6.31
CA THR A 66 4.43 16.91 -5.59
C THR A 66 5.42 16.67 -4.45
N PRO A 67 6.51 17.44 -4.37
CA PRO A 67 7.41 17.38 -3.22
C PRO A 67 6.68 17.66 -1.91
N VAL A 68 6.98 16.88 -0.88
CA VAL A 68 6.34 16.98 0.45
C VAL A 68 6.84 18.15 1.30
N ALA A 69 7.75 18.99 0.78
CA ALA A 69 8.39 20.08 1.52
C ALA A 69 7.39 21.08 2.13
N GLU A 70 6.21 21.24 1.52
CA GLU A 70 5.13 22.12 2.00
C GLU A 70 3.92 21.33 2.54
N ALA A 71 4.10 20.03 2.84
CA ALA A 71 3.05 19.11 3.28
C ALA A 71 3.34 18.59 4.71
N PRO A 72 3.03 19.37 5.77
CA PRO A 72 3.41 19.03 7.14
C PRO A 72 2.78 17.75 7.67
N GLN A 73 1.54 17.41 7.27
CA GLN A 73 0.91 16.16 7.70
C GLN A 73 1.54 14.96 7.01
N THR A 74 1.83 15.08 5.72
CA THR A 74 2.56 14.05 4.97
C THR A 74 3.97 13.83 5.54
N LEU A 75 4.70 14.90 5.88
CA LEU A 75 6.00 14.79 6.53
C LEU A 75 5.90 14.10 7.90
N GLN A 76 4.90 14.45 8.71
CA GLN A 76 4.68 13.81 10.02
C GLN A 76 4.37 12.32 9.89
N MET A 77 3.60 11.93 8.87
CA MET A 77 3.33 10.53 8.54
C MET A 77 4.65 9.82 8.17
N TYR A 78 5.43 10.35 7.23
CA TYR A 78 6.69 9.72 6.81
C TYR A 78 7.75 9.68 7.91
N GLU A 79 7.79 10.65 8.81
CA GLU A 79 8.64 10.60 10.00
C GLU A 79 8.28 9.39 10.87
N THR A 80 6.99 9.18 11.14
CA THR A 80 6.50 8.01 11.90
C THR A 80 6.82 6.69 11.19
N VAL A 81 6.54 6.60 9.89
CA VAL A 81 6.82 5.41 9.08
C VAL A 81 8.31 5.10 9.06
N GLY A 82 9.15 6.12 8.84
CA GLY A 82 10.61 6.02 8.86
C GLY A 82 11.13 5.48 10.19
N ARG A 83 10.69 6.08 11.31
CA ARG A 83 11.05 5.62 12.66
C ARG A 83 10.68 4.14 12.87
N GLY A 84 9.47 3.73 12.50
CA GLY A 84 9.02 2.33 12.63
C GLY A 84 9.84 1.36 11.79
N PHE A 85 10.16 1.73 10.54
CA PHE A 85 10.97 0.90 9.64
C PHE A 85 12.42 0.75 10.13
N LEU A 86 13.02 1.83 10.64
CA LEU A 86 14.35 1.78 11.23
C LEU A 86 14.38 0.96 12.52
N ALA A 87 13.36 1.10 13.38
CA ALA A 87 13.21 0.28 14.57
C ALA A 87 13.04 -1.22 14.26
N ALA A 88 12.35 -1.55 13.17
CA ALA A 88 12.28 -2.90 12.62
C ALA A 88 13.61 -3.43 12.07
N GLY A 89 14.58 -2.54 11.80
CA GLY A 89 15.94 -2.87 11.37
C GLY A 89 16.14 -2.82 9.86
N TRP A 90 15.24 -2.15 9.13
CA TRP A 90 15.56 -1.78 7.75
C TRP A 90 16.79 -0.87 7.74
N PRO A 91 17.77 -1.10 6.85
CA PRO A 91 18.90 -0.21 6.71
C PRO A 91 18.43 1.17 6.22
N GLU A 92 18.99 2.26 6.76
CA GLU A 92 18.65 3.64 6.37
C GLU A 92 18.65 3.85 4.86
N ARG A 93 19.68 3.34 4.17
CA ARG A 93 19.83 3.43 2.71
C ARG A 93 18.68 2.76 1.92
N LEU A 94 17.90 1.89 2.54
CA LEU A 94 16.80 1.14 1.93
C LEU A 94 15.43 1.54 2.43
N ALA A 95 15.29 2.15 3.62
CA ALA A 95 13.99 2.39 4.25
C ALA A 95 13.02 3.12 3.31
N LEU A 96 13.45 4.24 2.72
CA LEU A 96 12.62 4.98 1.75
C LEU A 96 12.34 4.19 0.47
N ARG A 97 13.25 3.34 0.01
CA ARG A 97 13.00 2.49 -1.18
C ARG A 97 11.95 1.42 -0.90
N VAL A 98 11.87 0.92 0.33
CA VAL A 98 10.80 0.00 0.75
C VAL A 98 9.47 0.74 0.84
N VAL A 99 9.46 1.96 1.39
CA VAL A 99 8.27 2.83 1.42
C VAL A 99 7.77 3.10 0.00
N GLU A 100 8.63 3.58 -0.91
CA GLU A 100 8.29 3.81 -2.33
C GLU A 100 7.75 2.54 -3.01
N THR A 101 8.32 1.38 -2.71
CA THR A 101 7.87 0.09 -3.27
C THR A 101 6.44 -0.25 -2.80
N LEU A 102 6.13 -0.03 -1.53
CA LEU A 102 4.79 -0.21 -1.00
C LEU A 102 3.85 0.85 -1.60
N GLU A 103 4.18 2.13 -1.54
CA GLU A 103 3.30 3.20 -2.01
C GLU A 103 2.97 3.12 -3.50
N ALA A 104 3.91 2.70 -4.35
CA ALA A 104 3.62 2.47 -5.77
C ALA A 104 2.49 1.44 -5.95
N PHE A 105 2.50 0.38 -5.16
CA PHE A 105 1.42 -0.61 -5.12
C PHE A 105 0.14 -0.01 -4.51
N LEU A 106 0.22 0.63 -3.34
CA LEU A 106 -0.95 1.17 -2.62
C LEU A 106 -1.70 2.24 -3.42
N LEU A 107 -0.98 3.16 -4.08
CA LEU A 107 -1.58 4.19 -4.92
C LEU A 107 -2.25 3.58 -6.17
N GLY A 108 -1.65 2.54 -6.75
CA GLY A 108 -2.26 1.76 -7.83
C GLY A 108 -3.55 1.08 -7.38
N SER A 109 -3.54 0.43 -6.21
CA SER A 109 -4.72 -0.21 -5.63
C SER A 109 -5.82 0.79 -5.25
N ALA A 110 -5.45 1.97 -4.77
CA ALA A 110 -6.41 3.04 -4.47
C ALA A 110 -7.09 3.59 -5.73
N LEU A 111 -6.38 3.65 -6.86
CA LEU A 111 -6.98 3.97 -8.16
C LEU A 111 -7.89 2.84 -8.65
N ASP A 112 -7.44 1.59 -8.54
CA ASP A 112 -8.18 0.40 -8.99
C ASP A 112 -9.51 0.22 -8.25
N ALA A 113 -9.59 0.64 -6.98
CA ALA A 113 -10.84 0.66 -6.22
C ALA A 113 -11.95 1.54 -6.86
N ALA A 114 -11.60 2.48 -7.73
CA ALA A 114 -12.54 3.32 -8.48
C ALA A 114 -12.76 2.85 -9.93
N ALA A 115 -12.17 1.70 -10.32
CA ALA A 115 -12.31 1.17 -11.67
C ALA A 115 -13.76 0.71 -11.97
N PRO A 116 -14.21 0.81 -13.24
CA PRO A 116 -15.47 0.22 -13.68
C PRO A 116 -15.51 -1.30 -13.48
N GLN A 117 -16.71 -1.81 -13.24
CA GLN A 117 -16.98 -3.24 -13.03
C GLN A 117 -16.59 -4.11 -14.23
N ASP A 118 -16.64 -3.53 -15.43
CA ASP A 118 -16.40 -4.14 -16.73
C ASP A 118 -15.04 -3.77 -17.32
N ILE A 119 -14.07 -3.30 -16.52
CA ILE A 119 -12.75 -2.83 -17.00
C ILE A 119 -11.98 -3.87 -17.84
N PHE A 120 -12.25 -5.17 -17.63
CA PHE A 120 -11.65 -6.28 -18.38
C PHE A 120 -12.58 -6.91 -19.41
N ASP A 121 -13.77 -6.35 -19.66
CA ASP A 121 -14.68 -6.84 -20.69
C ASP A 121 -14.12 -6.58 -22.10
N PRO A 122 -13.83 -7.63 -22.90
CA PRO A 122 -13.34 -7.44 -24.26
C PRO A 122 -14.43 -6.94 -25.24
N GLY A 123 -15.71 -6.91 -24.83
CA GLY A 123 -16.83 -6.43 -25.64
C GLY A 123 -16.90 -7.10 -27.01
N ALA A 124 -17.08 -6.29 -28.06
CA ALA A 124 -17.16 -6.76 -29.45
C ALA A 124 -15.86 -7.45 -29.95
N LEU A 125 -14.75 -7.33 -29.24
CA LEU A 125 -13.49 -7.99 -29.57
C LEU A 125 -13.35 -9.39 -28.95
N GLY A 126 -14.35 -9.86 -28.19
CA GLY A 126 -14.30 -11.13 -27.46
C GLY A 126 -13.93 -12.34 -28.32
N GLU A 127 -14.44 -12.43 -29.56
CA GLU A 127 -14.09 -13.53 -30.49
C GLU A 127 -12.59 -13.53 -30.86
N ARG A 128 -11.97 -12.34 -30.92
CA ARG A 128 -10.55 -12.17 -31.23
C ARG A 128 -9.66 -12.36 -29.98
N PHE A 129 -10.20 -12.16 -28.79
CA PHE A 129 -9.51 -12.32 -27.51
C PHE A 129 -10.22 -13.34 -26.60
N PRO A 130 -10.32 -14.62 -27.02
CA PRO A 130 -11.14 -15.61 -26.34
C PRO A 130 -10.69 -15.91 -24.91
N THR A 131 -9.39 -15.75 -24.60
CA THR A 131 -8.87 -15.89 -23.23
C THR A 131 -9.46 -14.84 -22.31
N MET A 132 -9.50 -13.57 -22.72
CA MET A 132 -10.08 -12.50 -21.89
C MET A 132 -11.59 -12.66 -21.79
N ALA A 133 -12.27 -13.02 -22.88
CA ALA A 133 -13.71 -13.29 -22.83
C ALA A 133 -14.06 -14.39 -21.82
N ARG A 134 -13.25 -15.46 -21.79
CA ARG A 134 -13.40 -16.55 -20.81
C ARG A 134 -13.13 -16.09 -19.37
N LEU A 135 -12.04 -15.36 -19.13
CA LEU A 135 -11.69 -14.87 -17.79
C LEU A 135 -12.72 -13.88 -17.25
N GLN A 136 -13.14 -12.90 -18.07
CA GLN A 136 -14.22 -11.97 -17.71
C GLN A 136 -15.52 -12.72 -17.41
N GLY A 137 -15.86 -13.73 -18.23
CA GLY A 137 -17.05 -14.56 -18.02
C GLY A 137 -17.03 -15.29 -16.67
N THR A 138 -15.86 -15.68 -16.15
CA THR A 138 -15.71 -16.26 -14.80
C THR A 138 -15.86 -15.20 -13.72
N VAL A 139 -15.19 -14.04 -13.85
CA VAL A 139 -15.27 -12.95 -12.86
C VAL A 139 -16.69 -12.41 -12.72
N ALA A 140 -17.41 -12.25 -13.83
CA ALA A 140 -18.81 -11.81 -13.83
C ALA A 140 -19.75 -12.74 -13.03
N GLN A 141 -19.36 -14.00 -12.80
CA GLN A 141 -20.13 -14.97 -12.00
C GLN A 141 -19.80 -14.91 -10.50
N THR A 142 -18.63 -14.39 -10.13
CA THR A 142 -18.11 -14.41 -8.76
C THR A 142 -18.14 -13.06 -8.04
N GLY A 143 -18.43 -11.97 -8.76
CA GLY A 143 -18.44 -10.60 -8.23
C GLY A 143 -17.42 -9.72 -8.95
N GLY A 144 -17.81 -8.49 -9.30
CA GLY A 144 -16.99 -7.55 -10.09
C GLY A 144 -16.64 -6.27 -9.35
N GLY A 145 -15.83 -5.42 -10.02
CA GLY A 145 -15.43 -4.07 -9.60
C GLY A 145 -14.99 -3.97 -8.15
N ALA A 146 -15.68 -3.22 -7.27
CA ALA A 146 -15.16 -2.91 -5.93
C ALA A 146 -14.77 -4.14 -5.08
N GLU A 147 -15.52 -5.24 -5.17
CA GLU A 147 -15.18 -6.49 -4.47
C GLU A 147 -13.95 -7.16 -5.08
N ALA A 148 -13.87 -7.20 -6.41
CA ALA A 148 -12.72 -7.75 -7.13
C ALA A 148 -11.45 -6.90 -6.91
N ALA A 149 -11.56 -5.57 -6.85
CA ALA A 149 -10.47 -4.66 -6.54
C ALA A 149 -9.97 -4.85 -5.10
N ALA A 150 -10.90 -5.06 -4.15
CA ALA A 150 -10.53 -5.41 -2.78
C ALA A 150 -9.78 -6.74 -2.71
N GLU A 151 -10.27 -7.79 -3.39
CA GLU A 151 -9.58 -9.09 -3.46
C GLU A 151 -8.19 -8.97 -4.10
N ALA A 152 -8.06 -8.25 -5.22
CA ALA A 152 -6.79 -7.99 -5.89
C ALA A 152 -5.81 -7.24 -4.97
N PHE A 153 -6.29 -6.27 -4.19
CA PHE A 153 -5.49 -5.59 -3.19
C PHE A 153 -5.00 -6.54 -2.09
N GLU A 154 -5.85 -7.42 -1.55
CA GLU A 154 -5.44 -8.39 -0.54
C GLU A 154 -4.34 -9.34 -1.05
N ILE A 155 -4.51 -9.87 -2.26
CA ILE A 155 -3.53 -10.76 -2.91
C ILE A 155 -2.19 -10.03 -3.08
N GLY A 156 -2.23 -8.79 -3.60
CA GLY A 156 -1.03 -7.99 -3.82
C GLY A 156 -0.33 -7.60 -2.51
N LEU A 157 -1.10 -7.22 -1.49
CA LEU A 157 -0.57 -6.81 -0.19
C LEU A 157 0.10 -7.98 0.54
N ASP A 158 -0.51 -9.16 0.54
CA ASP A 158 0.13 -10.36 1.10
C ASP A 158 1.42 -10.70 0.36
N GLY A 159 1.41 -10.64 -0.98
CA GLY A 159 2.57 -10.93 -1.80
C GLY A 159 3.75 -9.99 -1.54
N ILE A 160 3.51 -8.67 -1.57
CA ILE A 160 4.56 -7.66 -1.36
C ILE A 160 5.10 -7.72 0.08
N LEU A 161 4.24 -7.85 1.09
CA LEU A 161 4.65 -7.92 2.49
C LEU A 161 5.41 -9.22 2.78
N THR A 162 4.98 -10.36 2.21
CA THR A 162 5.73 -11.62 2.33
C THR A 162 7.12 -11.51 1.74
N GLY A 163 7.26 -10.89 0.56
CA GLY A 163 8.56 -10.67 -0.07
C GLY A 163 9.48 -9.77 0.74
N LEU A 164 8.93 -8.67 1.27
CA LEU A 164 9.68 -7.69 2.06
C LEU A 164 10.02 -8.21 3.46
N GLU A 165 9.12 -8.94 4.12
CA GLU A 165 9.37 -9.59 5.42
C GLU A 165 10.53 -10.59 5.29
N ARG A 166 10.49 -11.47 4.28
CA ARG A 166 11.62 -12.40 3.99
C ARG A 166 12.92 -11.67 3.71
N ARG A 167 12.87 -10.50 3.07
CA ARG A 167 14.05 -9.66 2.84
C ARG A 167 14.57 -9.07 4.15
N LEU A 168 13.69 -8.55 5.00
CA LEU A 168 14.05 -8.00 6.29
C LEU A 168 14.65 -9.09 7.19
N THR A 169 14.03 -10.26 7.30
CA THR A 169 14.59 -11.39 8.05
C THR A 169 16.02 -11.68 7.64
N ARG A 170 16.32 -11.82 6.33
CA ARG A 170 17.69 -12.04 5.84
C ARG A 170 18.68 -10.91 6.15
N ILE A 171 18.21 -9.67 6.27
CA ILE A 171 19.04 -8.53 6.68
C ILE A 171 19.41 -8.63 8.16
N LEU A 172 18.48 -9.15 8.97
CA LEU A 172 18.62 -9.26 10.42
C LEU A 172 19.46 -10.46 10.87
N GLY A 173 19.61 -11.48 10.02
CA GLY A 173 20.37 -12.71 10.29
C GLY A 173 19.49 -13.94 10.25
#